data_AF-A0A8H5MWT4-F1
#
_entry.id   AF-A0A8H5MWT4-F1
#
_cell.length_a   1.000
_cell.length_b   1.000
_cell.length_c   1.000
_cell.angle_alpha   90.00
_cell.angle_beta   90.00
_cell.angle_gamma   90.00
#
_symmetry.space_group_name_H-M   'P 1'
#
loop_
_entity.id
_entity.type
_entity.pdbx_description
1 polymer ?
#
loop_
_entity_poly.entity_id
_entity_poly.type
_entity_poly.pdbx_seq_one_letter_code
_entity_poly.pdbx_strand_id
1 'polypeptide(L)'
;MRLQSLFPQLLPWFLLAEVAFAQNTLQQTCTGLKNLSTCKFEFSVPYGVNVTTKTVPDKMYDECKSKEKHKKPCPTPQKPKLMCDALRCVPGWVDTTKQVITGLEVLTKKVNLCDTVRKILGQPQGDNFIQSSNAICQCFPRISKLSATSGFKSFEKGILSPADLKDVDQVVGAHKCMNESGFQTADDRDKVRKTLQSKAKRNVLIIEGPEINEDKYSKLMAISKSCKPGSFCTGMQIQETIRNLFSPYMAEIARQFREALFVPWVPFLQNLLLISNDFNTATRNIGSPFISFRSRYTYATQIACVQLGSCDGPAMSSFFKQVGDIINNTELIYVMSVPETSKNLLTTYVKEAQDANELAEDLPDEQASADLFRGGEIQTVQDLFKFVPIVDRTFLLQRKIGWIVDFFTDYTAENRGLITSTFNSLEAVFVTSSDAIETELNINERPENDNLLQQIIMMKNILKGDIYGHLYTMKTAFERYDDSTAKSSFGPGKSGVVMEPSAISYQRWTKIPKMAMPCSKQTTKTFNKSGFTKIFSFTEYFKCMVESATAYYPKLQIPYLRLTL
;
A
#
# COMPACT_ATOMS: atom_id res chain seq x y z
N MET A 1 -19.14 -37.89 -31.48
CA MET A 1 -18.85 -36.57 -32.08
C MET A 1 -19.46 -35.50 -31.19
N ARG A 2 -18.63 -34.80 -30.40
CA ARG A 2 -19.05 -33.72 -29.50
C ARG A 2 -18.74 -32.39 -30.19
N LEU A 3 -19.76 -31.56 -30.43
CA LEU A 3 -19.58 -30.14 -30.72
C LEU A 3 -19.16 -29.43 -29.42
N GLN A 4 -17.86 -29.17 -29.28
CA GLN A 4 -17.31 -28.20 -28.33
C GLN A 4 -16.32 -27.33 -29.12
N SER A 5 -16.19 -26.06 -28.71
CA SER A 5 -15.09 -25.13 -29.05
C SER A 5 -15.29 -24.00 -30.06
N LEU A 6 -16.38 -23.21 -30.00
CA LEU A 6 -16.38 -21.88 -30.66
C LEU A 6 -16.86 -20.69 -29.79
N PHE A 7 -17.32 -20.92 -28.56
CA PHE A 7 -17.83 -19.84 -27.70
C PHE A 7 -16.80 -18.99 -26.91
N PRO A 8 -15.56 -19.44 -26.57
CA PRO A 8 -14.65 -18.61 -25.77
C PRO A 8 -13.84 -17.57 -26.56
N GLN A 9 -13.81 -17.65 -27.90
CA GLN A 9 -13.01 -16.73 -28.74
C GLN A 9 -13.77 -15.46 -29.16
N LEU A 10 -15.09 -15.42 -28.98
CA LEU A 10 -15.92 -14.26 -29.36
C LEU A 10 -16.10 -13.25 -28.22
N LEU A 11 -15.91 -13.66 -26.96
CA LEU A 11 -16.09 -12.79 -25.78
C LEU A 11 -15.22 -11.51 -25.77
N PRO A 12 -13.93 -11.53 -26.18
CA PRO A 12 -13.13 -10.30 -26.23
C PRO A 12 -13.62 -9.33 -27.30
N TRP A 13 -14.16 -9.83 -28.40
CA TRP A 13 -14.66 -9.03 -29.52
C TRP A 13 -16.03 -8.41 -29.20
N PHE A 14 -16.91 -9.13 -28.50
CA PHE A 14 -18.17 -8.58 -27.98
C PHE A 14 -17.93 -7.50 -26.91
N LEU A 15 -16.96 -7.68 -26.02
CA LEU A 15 -16.59 -6.67 -25.00
C LEU A 15 -15.94 -5.42 -25.63
N LEU A 16 -15.09 -5.57 -26.66
CA LEU A 16 -14.52 -4.43 -27.39
C LEU A 16 -15.56 -3.69 -28.22
N ALA A 17 -16.53 -4.39 -28.81
CA ALA A 17 -17.63 -3.79 -29.55
C ALA A 17 -18.54 -2.97 -28.63
N GLU A 18 -18.97 -3.51 -27.48
CA GLU A 18 -19.81 -2.79 -26.50
C GLU A 18 -19.12 -1.53 -25.95
N VAL A 19 -17.81 -1.59 -25.67
CA VAL A 19 -17.03 -0.42 -25.24
C VAL A 19 -16.91 0.62 -26.35
N ALA A 20 -16.69 0.21 -27.61
CA ALA A 20 -16.62 1.12 -28.75
C ALA A 20 -17.99 1.78 -29.07
N PHE A 21 -19.10 1.04 -28.97
CA PHE A 21 -20.45 1.57 -29.17
C PHE A 21 -20.85 2.55 -28.06
N ALA A 22 -20.52 2.26 -26.80
CA ALA A 22 -20.76 3.16 -25.67
C ALA A 22 -19.90 4.44 -25.76
N GLN A 23 -18.63 4.33 -26.17
CA GLN A 23 -17.77 5.50 -26.37
C GLN A 23 -18.22 6.39 -27.54
N ASN A 24 -18.67 5.80 -28.65
CA ASN A 24 -19.12 6.54 -29.83
C ASN A 24 -20.44 7.31 -29.56
N THR A 25 -21.39 6.69 -28.85
CA THR A 25 -22.64 7.36 -28.45
C THR A 25 -22.42 8.46 -27.43
N LEU A 26 -21.56 8.24 -26.43
CA LEU A 26 -21.19 9.27 -25.45
C LEU A 26 -20.45 10.45 -26.11
N GLN A 27 -19.58 10.18 -27.09
CA GLN A 27 -18.90 11.22 -27.88
C GLN A 27 -19.89 12.05 -28.72
N GLN A 28 -20.91 11.42 -29.32
CA GLN A 28 -21.97 12.10 -30.06
C GLN A 28 -22.84 13.00 -29.17
N THR A 29 -23.18 12.54 -27.97
CA THR A 29 -23.84 13.34 -26.94
C THR A 29 -22.98 14.56 -26.57
N CYS A 30 -21.70 14.34 -26.26
CA CYS A 30 -20.86 15.38 -25.69
C CYS A 30 -20.36 16.44 -26.69
N THR A 31 -20.32 16.13 -27.99
CA THR A 31 -19.87 17.08 -29.03
C THR A 31 -20.85 18.24 -29.23
N GLY A 32 -22.17 17.99 -29.09
CA GLY A 32 -23.22 18.99 -29.29
C GLY A 32 -23.56 19.83 -28.06
N LEU A 33 -23.08 19.47 -26.87
CA LEU A 33 -23.58 20.01 -25.60
C LEU A 33 -22.60 20.96 -24.90
N LYS A 34 -21.76 21.67 -25.66
CA LYS A 34 -20.81 22.64 -25.09
C LYS A 34 -21.54 23.71 -24.27
N ASN A 35 -21.02 24.01 -23.10
CA ASN A 35 -21.53 25.01 -22.15
C ASN A 35 -22.95 24.75 -21.61
N LEU A 36 -23.47 23.52 -21.70
CA LEU A 36 -24.79 23.16 -21.18
C LEU A 36 -24.95 23.49 -19.69
N SER A 37 -23.92 23.25 -18.88
CA SER A 37 -23.93 23.53 -17.43
C SER A 37 -24.19 25.00 -17.08
N THR A 38 -23.91 25.94 -18.00
CA THR A 38 -24.15 27.37 -17.77
C THR A 38 -25.55 27.82 -18.17
N CYS A 39 -26.29 27.00 -18.94
CA CYS A 39 -27.56 27.36 -19.58
C CYS A 39 -27.59 28.67 -20.36
N LYS A 40 -26.43 29.20 -20.77
CA LYS A 40 -26.31 30.46 -21.54
C LYS A 40 -26.25 30.26 -23.05
N PHE A 41 -26.14 29.02 -23.52
CA PHE A 41 -26.00 28.74 -24.95
C PHE A 41 -27.35 28.75 -25.66
N GLU A 42 -27.45 29.58 -26.71
CA GLU A 42 -28.61 29.66 -27.60
C GLU A 42 -28.21 29.28 -29.02
N PHE A 43 -29.11 28.62 -29.74
CA PHE A 43 -28.92 28.26 -31.15
C PHE A 43 -30.16 28.60 -31.99
N SER A 44 -29.92 28.85 -33.28
CA SER A 44 -30.97 29.25 -34.21
C SER A 44 -31.62 28.02 -34.85
N VAL A 45 -32.94 27.90 -34.69
CA VAL A 45 -33.76 26.87 -35.33
C VAL A 45 -34.67 27.53 -36.37
N PRO A 46 -34.73 27.02 -37.61
CA PRO A 46 -35.59 27.62 -38.61
C PRO A 46 -37.06 27.26 -38.32
N TYR A 47 -37.95 28.25 -38.40
CA TYR A 47 -39.39 28.04 -38.18
C TYR A 47 -40.24 28.40 -39.41
N GLY A 48 -39.68 29.11 -40.39
CA GLY A 48 -40.40 29.50 -41.60
C GLY A 48 -39.52 30.17 -42.64
N VAL A 49 -40.15 30.68 -43.70
CA VAL A 49 -39.49 31.47 -44.74
C VAL A 49 -40.30 32.71 -45.08
N ASN A 50 -39.59 33.82 -45.23
CA ASN A 50 -40.11 35.03 -45.82
C ASN A 50 -39.58 35.20 -47.26
N VAL A 51 -40.34 35.93 -48.05
CA VAL A 51 -39.98 36.25 -49.43
C VAL A 51 -39.29 37.60 -49.45
N THR A 52 -38.08 37.68 -49.99
CA THR A 52 -37.36 38.95 -50.11
C THR A 52 -37.76 39.61 -51.42
N THR A 53 -38.35 40.79 -51.34
CA THR A 53 -38.73 41.59 -52.51
C THR A 53 -37.73 42.71 -52.76
N LYS A 54 -37.55 43.09 -54.02
CA LYS A 54 -36.88 44.34 -54.38
C LYS A 54 -37.86 45.19 -55.20
N THR A 55 -37.82 46.48 -54.95
CA THR A 55 -38.49 47.48 -55.77
C THR A 55 -37.67 47.68 -57.03
N VAL A 56 -38.24 47.35 -58.20
CA VAL A 56 -37.59 47.60 -59.49
C VAL A 56 -38.38 48.66 -60.26
N PRO A 57 -37.71 49.47 -61.09
CA PRO A 57 -38.38 50.36 -62.01
C PRO A 57 -39.34 49.58 -62.90
N ASP A 58 -40.55 50.09 -63.07
CA ASP A 58 -41.54 49.56 -63.99
C ASP A 58 -42.14 50.69 -64.82
N LYS A 59 -42.77 50.37 -65.94
CA LYS A 59 -43.45 51.36 -66.76
C LYS A 59 -44.90 50.99 -66.88
N MET A 60 -45.77 51.88 -66.39
CA MET A 60 -47.22 51.74 -66.55
C MET A 60 -47.68 52.67 -67.66
N TYR A 61 -48.54 52.18 -68.55
CA TYR A 61 -49.11 53.00 -69.61
C TYR A 61 -50.26 53.83 -69.04
N ASP A 62 -50.13 55.15 -69.11
CA ASP A 62 -51.18 56.09 -68.72
C ASP A 62 -51.76 56.72 -69.98
N GLU A 63 -53.05 56.49 -70.21
CA GLU A 63 -53.80 57.04 -71.35
C GLU A 63 -53.87 58.58 -71.34
N CYS A 64 -53.52 59.23 -70.22
CA CYS A 64 -53.46 60.67 -70.08
C CYS A 64 -52.23 61.16 -69.30
N LYS A 65 -51.03 60.63 -69.61
CA LYS A 65 -49.77 61.03 -68.96
C LYS A 65 -49.55 62.56 -68.91
N SER A 66 -49.87 63.28 -69.98
CA SER A 66 -49.82 64.75 -70.00
C SER A 66 -51.01 65.33 -70.76
N LYS A 67 -51.35 66.59 -70.50
CA LYS A 67 -52.43 67.31 -71.19
C LYS A 67 -51.84 68.41 -72.06
N GLU A 68 -52.09 68.36 -73.35
CA GLU A 68 -51.65 69.36 -74.31
C GLU A 68 -52.82 70.27 -74.69
N LYS A 69 -52.59 71.59 -74.70
CA LYS A 69 -53.57 72.56 -75.20
C LYS A 69 -53.59 72.49 -76.73
N HIS A 70 -54.76 72.27 -77.29
CA HIS A 70 -54.99 72.38 -78.73
C HIS A 70 -56.19 73.28 -78.99
N LYS A 71 -56.21 73.91 -80.17
CA LYS A 71 -57.33 74.73 -80.62
C LYS A 71 -58.40 73.83 -81.23
N LYS A 72 -59.60 73.80 -80.64
CA LYS A 72 -60.75 73.09 -81.20
C LYS A 72 -61.78 74.10 -81.71
N PRO A 73 -62.43 73.86 -82.86
CA PRO A 73 -63.50 74.72 -83.35
C PRO A 73 -64.63 74.82 -82.32
N CYS A 74 -65.00 76.05 -81.96
CA CYS A 74 -66.11 76.38 -81.08
C CYS A 74 -66.93 77.55 -81.67
N PRO A 75 -67.51 77.36 -82.87
CA PRO A 75 -68.20 78.44 -83.56
C PRO A 75 -69.39 78.95 -82.74
N THR A 76 -69.53 80.27 -82.68
CA THR A 76 -70.75 80.92 -82.17
C THR A 76 -71.49 81.60 -83.33
N PRO A 77 -72.80 81.88 -83.22
CA PRO A 77 -73.58 82.52 -84.28
C PRO A 77 -72.97 83.85 -84.77
N GLN A 78 -72.22 84.55 -83.90
CA GLN A 78 -71.53 85.80 -84.22
C GLN A 78 -70.10 85.60 -84.78
N LYS A 79 -69.47 84.44 -84.55
CA LYS A 79 -68.10 84.13 -84.99
C LYS A 79 -67.99 82.65 -85.45
N PRO A 80 -68.30 82.36 -86.72
CA PRO A 80 -68.32 80.98 -87.24
C PRO A 80 -66.95 80.28 -87.31
N LYS A 81 -65.84 81.01 -87.13
CA LYS A 81 -64.47 80.48 -87.15
C LYS A 81 -63.77 80.52 -85.79
N LEU A 82 -64.51 80.71 -84.70
CA LEU A 82 -63.93 80.80 -83.36
C LEU A 82 -63.28 79.45 -82.96
N MET A 83 -62.04 79.52 -82.47
CA MET A 83 -61.28 78.37 -81.97
C MET A 83 -61.03 78.55 -80.47
N CYS A 84 -61.42 77.57 -79.67
CA CYS A 84 -61.27 77.58 -78.22
C CYS A 84 -60.11 76.68 -77.81
N ASP A 85 -59.47 77.03 -76.69
CA ASP A 85 -58.48 76.13 -76.08
C ASP A 85 -59.20 74.92 -75.48
N ALA A 86 -58.86 73.73 -75.96
CA ALA A 86 -59.28 72.46 -75.41
C ALA A 86 -58.05 71.66 -74.99
N LEU A 87 -58.16 70.87 -73.93
CA LEU A 87 -57.09 69.97 -73.50
C LEU A 87 -57.31 68.60 -74.14
N ARG A 88 -56.28 68.05 -74.80
CA ARG A 88 -56.24 66.65 -75.19
C ARG A 88 -55.27 65.89 -74.30
N CYS A 89 -55.66 64.69 -73.88
CA CYS A 89 -54.76 63.76 -73.21
C CYS A 89 -53.73 63.24 -74.22
N VAL A 90 -52.47 63.23 -73.82
CA VAL A 90 -51.37 62.61 -74.56
C VAL A 90 -50.98 61.34 -73.77
N PRO A 91 -51.24 60.14 -74.32
CA PRO A 91 -50.86 58.89 -73.69
C PRO A 91 -49.35 58.76 -73.57
N GLY A 92 -48.86 58.09 -72.52
CA GLY A 92 -47.45 57.78 -72.41
C GLY A 92 -47.10 56.89 -71.24
N TRP A 93 -45.87 56.37 -71.25
CA TRP A 93 -45.34 55.55 -70.16
C TRP A 93 -44.96 56.41 -68.97
N VAL A 94 -45.52 56.11 -67.81
CA VAL A 94 -45.13 56.70 -66.53
C VAL A 94 -44.18 55.73 -65.84
N ASP A 95 -43.04 56.25 -65.38
CA ASP A 95 -42.14 55.48 -64.55
C ASP A 95 -42.81 55.23 -63.20
N THR A 96 -43.01 53.95 -62.90
CA THR A 96 -43.59 53.45 -61.66
C THR A 96 -42.58 52.48 -61.04
N THR A 97 -42.95 51.86 -59.92
CA THR A 97 -42.14 50.78 -59.37
C THR A 97 -43.03 49.59 -59.07
N LYS A 98 -42.51 48.39 -59.31
CA LYS A 98 -43.14 47.14 -58.86
C LYS A 98 -42.24 46.42 -57.88
N GLN A 99 -42.85 45.72 -56.93
CA GLN A 99 -42.12 44.78 -56.10
C GLN A 99 -42.02 43.44 -56.82
N VAL A 100 -40.79 42.99 -57.06
CA VAL A 100 -40.51 41.65 -57.57
C VAL A 100 -39.84 40.82 -56.49
N ILE A 101 -40.21 39.55 -56.44
CA ILE A 101 -39.59 38.57 -55.56
C ILE A 101 -38.18 38.27 -56.08
N THR A 102 -37.19 38.36 -55.21
CA THR A 102 -35.77 38.17 -55.55
C THR A 102 -35.11 37.01 -54.80
N GLY A 103 -35.80 36.41 -53.83
CA GLY A 103 -35.27 35.27 -53.09
C GLY A 103 -36.09 34.91 -51.85
N LEU A 104 -35.52 34.02 -51.05
CA LEU A 104 -36.06 33.62 -49.75
C LEU A 104 -35.11 34.01 -48.62
N GLU A 105 -35.70 34.39 -47.50
CA GLU A 105 -35.04 34.53 -46.21
C GLU A 105 -35.58 33.47 -45.26
N VAL A 106 -34.69 32.69 -44.64
CA VAL A 106 -35.09 31.68 -43.64
C VAL A 106 -35.26 32.38 -42.31
N LEU A 107 -36.47 32.33 -41.78
CA LEU A 107 -36.79 32.88 -40.48
C LEU A 107 -36.33 31.90 -39.41
N THR A 108 -35.47 32.38 -38.50
CA THR A 108 -34.92 31.59 -37.41
C THR A 108 -35.37 32.15 -36.07
N LYS A 109 -35.52 31.27 -35.08
CA LYS A 109 -35.74 31.63 -33.68
C LYS A 109 -34.58 31.13 -32.85
N LYS A 110 -34.15 31.93 -31.87
CA LYS A 110 -33.17 31.49 -30.88
C LYS A 110 -33.85 30.59 -29.86
N VAL A 111 -33.22 29.46 -29.54
CA VAL A 111 -33.70 28.49 -28.57
C VAL A 111 -32.60 28.21 -27.56
N ASN A 112 -32.96 28.20 -26.28
CA ASN A 112 -32.05 27.84 -25.20
C ASN A 112 -31.77 26.33 -25.19
N LEU A 113 -30.50 25.94 -25.03
CA LEU A 113 -30.12 24.54 -25.03
C LEU A 113 -30.65 23.77 -23.80
N CYS A 114 -30.65 24.35 -22.62
CA CYS A 114 -31.18 23.71 -21.42
C CYS A 114 -32.69 23.45 -21.53
N ASP A 115 -33.45 24.40 -22.08
CA ASP A 115 -34.89 24.21 -22.29
C ASP A 115 -35.16 23.13 -23.35
N THR A 116 -34.31 23.05 -24.37
CA THR A 116 -34.34 21.97 -25.35
C THR A 116 -34.08 20.61 -24.69
N VAL A 117 -33.08 20.51 -23.80
CA VAL A 117 -32.76 19.29 -23.05
C VAL A 117 -33.92 18.89 -22.13
N ARG A 118 -34.49 19.83 -21.36
CA ARG A 118 -35.66 19.60 -20.51
C ARG A 118 -36.86 19.12 -21.30
N LYS A 119 -37.08 19.67 -22.49
CA LYS A 119 -38.17 19.25 -23.38
C LYS A 119 -37.98 17.83 -23.91
N ILE A 120 -36.75 17.45 -24.23
CA ILE A 120 -36.42 16.14 -24.82
C ILE A 120 -36.44 15.02 -23.78
N LEU A 121 -35.86 15.27 -22.62
CA LEU A 121 -35.72 14.26 -21.57
C LEU A 121 -36.91 14.25 -20.59
N GLY A 122 -37.67 15.33 -20.54
CA GLY A 122 -38.60 15.63 -19.44
C GLY A 122 -37.88 16.40 -18.33
N GLN A 123 -38.59 17.29 -17.65
CA GLN A 123 -38.01 18.26 -16.71
C GLN A 123 -37.09 17.64 -15.64
N PRO A 124 -37.50 16.63 -14.83
CA PRO A 124 -36.64 16.09 -13.78
C PRO A 124 -35.38 15.38 -14.33
N GLN A 125 -35.51 14.67 -15.46
CA GLN A 125 -34.37 14.00 -16.10
C GLN A 125 -33.43 15.00 -16.78
N GLY A 126 -34.01 16.05 -17.38
CA GLY A 126 -33.29 17.14 -18.02
C GLY A 126 -32.46 17.94 -17.02
N ASP A 127 -33.03 18.32 -15.88
CA ASP A 127 -32.33 19.07 -14.84
C ASP A 127 -31.16 18.25 -14.25
N ASN A 128 -31.39 16.98 -13.93
CA ASN A 128 -30.33 16.08 -13.46
C ASN A 128 -29.20 15.91 -14.49
N PHE A 129 -29.54 15.78 -15.77
CA PHE A 129 -28.54 15.69 -16.83
C PHE A 129 -27.77 17.00 -17.00
N ILE A 130 -28.44 18.16 -16.97
CA ILE A 130 -27.77 19.47 -17.09
C ILE A 130 -26.72 19.64 -15.99
N GLN A 131 -27.09 19.32 -14.75
CA GLN A 131 -26.19 19.37 -13.58
C GLN A 131 -24.99 18.43 -13.74
N SER A 132 -25.21 17.20 -14.21
CA SER A 132 -24.17 16.17 -14.34
C SER A 132 -23.40 16.17 -15.67
N SER A 133 -23.83 16.99 -16.64
CA SER A 133 -23.30 17.01 -18.01
C SER A 133 -21.81 17.29 -18.08
N ASN A 134 -21.28 18.12 -17.17
CA ASN A 134 -19.86 18.41 -17.12
C ASN A 134 -19.03 17.19 -16.72
N ALA A 135 -19.49 16.45 -15.70
CA ALA A 135 -18.88 15.19 -15.31
C ALA A 135 -18.93 14.16 -16.44
N ILE A 136 -20.11 13.95 -17.05
CA ILE A 136 -20.30 12.97 -18.13
C ILE A 136 -19.45 13.31 -19.36
N CYS A 137 -19.39 14.58 -19.76
CA CYS A 137 -18.82 14.98 -21.05
C CYS A 137 -17.40 15.52 -21.01
N GLN A 138 -16.91 15.92 -19.84
CA GLN A 138 -15.55 16.42 -19.68
C GLN A 138 -14.71 15.49 -18.80
N CYS A 139 -15.21 15.16 -17.61
CA CYS A 139 -14.42 14.47 -16.60
C CYS A 139 -14.32 12.96 -16.85
N PHE A 140 -15.42 12.30 -17.21
CA PHE A 140 -15.44 10.87 -17.51
C PHE A 140 -14.53 10.49 -18.69
N PRO A 141 -14.57 11.16 -19.86
CA PRO A 141 -13.64 10.88 -20.95
C PRO A 141 -12.19 11.24 -20.60
N ARG A 142 -11.99 12.20 -19.68
CA ARG A 142 -10.65 12.59 -19.24
C ARG A 142 -9.97 11.45 -18.47
N ILE A 143 -10.69 10.72 -17.62
CA ILE A 143 -10.15 9.55 -16.90
C ILE A 143 -9.59 8.53 -17.89
N SER A 144 -10.34 8.20 -18.95
CA SER A 144 -9.88 7.27 -19.99
C SER A 144 -8.65 7.79 -20.72
N LYS A 145 -8.56 9.08 -21.04
CA LYS A 145 -7.35 9.68 -21.65
C LYS A 145 -6.15 9.62 -20.70
N LEU A 146 -6.36 9.83 -19.41
CA LEU A 146 -5.31 9.78 -18.39
C LEU A 146 -4.75 8.37 -18.21
N SER A 147 -5.53 7.31 -18.44
CA SER A 147 -5.06 5.92 -18.35
C SER A 147 -3.85 5.59 -19.23
N ALA A 148 -3.62 6.37 -20.30
CA ALA A 148 -2.48 6.20 -21.19
C ALA A 148 -1.20 6.90 -20.71
N THR A 149 -1.25 7.78 -19.70
CA THR A 149 -0.11 8.59 -19.28
C THR A 149 0.85 7.84 -18.37
N SER A 150 2.09 8.34 -18.24
CA SER A 150 3.07 7.75 -17.33
C SER A 150 2.62 7.85 -15.88
N GLY A 151 2.08 9.00 -15.47
CA GLY A 151 1.70 9.20 -14.07
C GLY A 151 0.56 8.31 -13.60
N PHE A 152 -0.38 7.98 -14.48
CA PHE A 152 -1.42 7.00 -14.17
C PHE A 152 -0.80 5.62 -13.89
N LYS A 153 0.11 5.17 -14.76
CA LYS A 153 0.80 3.87 -14.62
C LYS A 153 1.74 3.82 -13.41
N SER A 154 2.43 4.93 -13.11
CA SER A 154 3.28 5.05 -11.93
C SER A 154 2.45 4.91 -10.66
N PHE A 155 1.28 5.57 -10.59
CA PHE A 155 0.37 5.46 -9.46
C PHE A 155 -0.20 4.04 -9.30
N GLU A 156 -0.61 3.39 -10.39
CA GLU A 156 -1.04 1.97 -10.34
C GLU A 156 0.02 1.02 -9.77
N LYS A 157 1.29 1.39 -9.87
CA LYS A 157 2.44 0.64 -9.33
C LYS A 157 2.93 1.18 -7.97
N GLY A 158 2.34 2.26 -7.47
CA GLY A 158 2.77 2.93 -6.25
C GLY A 158 4.14 3.61 -6.33
N ILE A 159 4.57 4.06 -7.51
CA ILE A 159 5.89 4.68 -7.74
C ILE A 159 5.82 6.21 -7.56
N LEU A 160 6.43 6.72 -6.49
CA LEU A 160 6.44 8.14 -6.13
C LEU A 160 7.43 8.95 -6.99
N SER A 161 7.11 9.13 -8.27
CA SER A 161 7.91 9.86 -9.25
C SER A 161 7.49 11.34 -9.36
N PRO A 162 8.31 12.33 -8.95
CA PRO A 162 7.95 13.74 -9.04
C PRO A 162 7.61 14.24 -10.45
N ALA A 163 8.09 13.57 -11.49
CA ALA A 163 7.83 13.93 -12.89
C ALA A 163 6.35 13.74 -13.27
N ASP A 164 5.66 12.84 -12.57
CA ASP A 164 4.30 12.41 -12.89
C ASP A 164 3.22 13.23 -12.15
N LEU A 165 3.60 14.19 -11.29
CA LEU A 165 2.69 14.92 -10.41
C LEU A 165 1.54 15.60 -11.17
N LYS A 166 1.84 16.18 -12.33
CA LYS A 166 0.86 16.88 -13.17
C LYS A 166 -0.27 15.95 -13.66
N ASP A 167 0.04 14.69 -13.92
CA ASP A 167 -0.95 13.72 -14.37
C ASP A 167 -1.83 13.26 -13.19
N VAL A 168 -1.21 13.07 -12.02
CA VAL A 168 -1.91 12.71 -10.79
C VAL A 168 -2.90 13.80 -10.38
N ASP A 169 -2.49 15.07 -10.42
CA ASP A 169 -3.38 16.20 -10.09
C ASP A 169 -4.59 16.26 -11.04
N GLN A 170 -4.42 15.88 -12.31
CA GLN A 170 -5.53 15.77 -13.26
C GLN A 170 -6.44 14.58 -12.97
N VAL A 171 -5.91 13.45 -12.49
CA VAL A 171 -6.72 12.33 -12.01
C VAL A 171 -7.55 12.76 -10.79
N VAL A 172 -6.93 13.43 -9.81
CA VAL A 172 -7.62 13.98 -8.62
C VAL A 172 -8.74 14.92 -9.04
N GLY A 173 -8.46 15.85 -9.97
CA GLY A 173 -9.46 16.79 -10.48
C GLY A 173 -10.62 16.09 -11.20
N ALA A 174 -10.32 15.11 -12.04
CA ALA A 174 -11.35 14.34 -12.74
C ALA A 174 -12.23 13.52 -11.78
N HIS A 175 -11.62 12.90 -10.75
CA HIS A 175 -12.34 12.16 -9.71
C HIS A 175 -13.25 13.08 -8.88
N LYS A 176 -12.75 14.24 -8.41
CA LYS A 176 -13.56 15.23 -7.69
C LYS A 176 -14.76 15.68 -8.52
N CYS A 177 -14.53 16.03 -9.78
CA CYS A 177 -15.60 16.43 -10.71
C CYS A 177 -16.71 15.37 -10.85
N MET A 178 -16.36 14.08 -10.91
CA MET A 178 -17.34 12.99 -10.97
C MET A 178 -18.16 12.89 -9.67
N ASN A 179 -17.49 12.91 -8.52
CA ASN A 179 -18.14 12.77 -7.20
C ASN A 179 -19.05 13.96 -6.88
N GLU A 180 -18.61 15.19 -7.16
CA GLU A 180 -19.41 16.42 -6.96
C GLU A 180 -20.68 16.42 -7.82
N SER A 181 -20.68 15.68 -8.94
CA SER A 181 -21.84 15.50 -9.81
C SER A 181 -22.72 14.30 -9.43
N GLY A 182 -22.47 13.67 -8.27
CA GLY A 182 -23.29 12.58 -7.73
C GLY A 182 -22.95 11.19 -8.28
N PHE A 183 -21.88 11.03 -9.07
CA PHE A 183 -21.43 9.70 -9.50
C PHE A 183 -20.63 9.03 -8.39
N GLN A 184 -21.11 7.89 -7.91
CA GLN A 184 -20.41 7.12 -6.89
C GLN A 184 -19.23 6.36 -7.50
N THR A 185 -18.12 6.34 -6.76
CA THR A 185 -17.00 5.47 -7.05
C THR A 185 -17.19 4.13 -6.34
N ALA A 186 -17.15 3.04 -7.09
CA ALA A 186 -17.10 1.68 -6.56
C ALA A 186 -15.66 1.19 -6.50
N ASP A 187 -15.40 0.19 -5.66
CA ASP A 187 -14.08 -0.41 -5.46
C ASP A 187 -14.16 -1.90 -5.09
N ASP A 188 -13.03 -2.60 -5.19
CA ASP A 188 -12.87 -3.99 -4.73
C ASP A 188 -11.98 -4.10 -3.49
N ARG A 189 -11.85 -3.03 -2.69
CA ARG A 189 -10.93 -2.93 -1.55
C ARG A 189 -11.13 -4.05 -0.54
N ASP A 190 -12.38 -4.32 -0.15
CA ASP A 190 -12.67 -5.31 0.88
C ASP A 190 -12.35 -6.74 0.43
N LYS A 191 -12.50 -7.03 -0.89
CA LYS A 191 -12.09 -8.30 -1.48
C LYS A 191 -10.56 -8.45 -1.46
N VAL A 192 -9.85 -7.37 -1.80
CA VAL A 192 -8.37 -7.33 -1.79
C VAL A 192 -7.84 -7.48 -0.36
N ARG A 193 -8.39 -6.75 0.63
CA ARG A 193 -8.03 -6.89 2.05
C ARG A 193 -8.28 -8.31 2.56
N LYS A 194 -9.43 -8.92 2.27
CA LYS A 194 -9.69 -10.33 2.63
C LYS A 194 -8.65 -11.28 2.04
N THR A 195 -8.24 -11.04 0.80
CA THR A 195 -7.18 -11.85 0.15
C THR A 195 -5.83 -11.65 0.85
N LEU A 196 -5.49 -10.41 1.21
CA LEU A 196 -4.28 -10.11 1.96
C LEU A 196 -4.28 -10.81 3.33
N GLN A 197 -5.36 -10.68 4.09
CA GLN A 197 -5.52 -11.30 5.40
C GLN A 197 -5.50 -12.83 5.33
N SER A 198 -5.97 -13.44 4.23
CA SER A 198 -5.83 -14.89 4.02
C SER A 198 -4.38 -15.38 3.84
N LYS A 199 -3.43 -14.46 3.57
CA LYS A 199 -2.00 -14.78 3.56
C LYS A 199 -1.38 -14.85 4.96
N ALA A 200 -2.06 -14.30 5.97
CA ALA A 200 -1.67 -14.51 7.36
C ALA A 200 -1.82 -16.01 7.68
N LYS A 201 -0.75 -16.62 8.16
CA LYS A 201 -0.65 -18.06 8.46
C LYS A 201 0.01 -18.23 9.81
N ARG A 202 0.11 -19.48 10.29
CA ARG A 202 0.96 -19.79 11.45
C ARG A 202 2.38 -19.27 11.17
N ASN A 203 2.88 -18.39 12.04
CA ASN A 203 4.17 -17.69 11.94
C ASN A 203 4.28 -16.64 10.82
N VAL A 204 3.17 -16.19 10.22
CA VAL A 204 3.18 -15.07 9.26
C VAL A 204 2.13 -14.06 9.65
N LEU A 205 2.58 -12.86 10.03
CA LEU A 205 1.73 -11.71 10.32
C LEU A 205 1.73 -10.73 9.15
N ILE A 206 0.59 -10.08 8.94
CA ILE A 206 0.43 -9.01 7.97
C ILE A 206 0.04 -7.75 8.73
N ILE A 207 0.91 -6.76 8.71
CA ILE A 207 0.71 -5.48 9.37
C ILE A 207 0.36 -4.45 8.28
N GLU A 208 -0.90 -4.02 8.23
CA GLU A 208 -1.37 -3.03 7.26
C GLU A 208 -0.87 -1.63 7.63
N GLY A 209 -0.36 -0.92 6.63
CA GLY A 209 -0.02 0.49 6.72
C GLY A 209 -1.14 1.38 6.17
N PRO A 210 -0.85 2.68 6.01
CA PRO A 210 -1.86 3.67 5.61
C PRO A 210 -2.29 3.51 4.16
N GLU A 211 -3.60 3.45 3.94
CA GLU A 211 -4.17 3.45 2.59
C GLU A 211 -3.85 4.75 1.84
N ILE A 212 -3.23 4.62 0.67
CA ILE A 212 -2.75 5.73 -0.15
C ILE A 212 -3.77 6.02 -1.26
N ASN A 213 -4.64 6.99 -1.00
CA ASN A 213 -5.56 7.56 -1.98
C ASN A 213 -4.88 8.64 -2.84
N GLU A 214 -5.61 9.18 -3.82
CA GLU A 214 -5.06 10.12 -4.80
C GLU A 214 -4.57 11.44 -4.18
N ASP A 215 -5.27 11.92 -3.14
CA ASP A 215 -4.88 13.13 -2.40
C ASP A 215 -3.57 12.91 -1.62
N LYS A 216 -3.48 11.81 -0.87
CA LYS A 216 -2.27 11.42 -0.14
C LYS A 216 -1.10 11.18 -1.10
N TYR A 217 -1.36 10.54 -2.24
CA TYR A 217 -0.36 10.28 -3.27
C TYR A 217 0.19 11.57 -3.87
N SER A 218 -0.69 12.52 -4.25
CA SER A 218 -0.27 13.85 -4.74
C SER A 218 0.58 14.59 -3.69
N LYS A 219 0.19 14.57 -2.41
CA LYS A 219 0.96 15.17 -1.31
C LYS A 219 2.36 14.54 -1.16
N LEU A 220 2.47 13.22 -1.18
CA LEU A 220 3.75 12.52 -1.09
C LEU A 220 4.67 12.85 -2.28
N MET A 221 4.12 12.95 -3.49
CA MET A 221 4.88 13.36 -4.68
C MET A 221 5.31 14.82 -4.62
N ALA A 222 4.47 15.71 -4.09
CA ALA A 222 4.82 17.11 -3.89
C ALA A 222 6.00 17.25 -2.91
N ILE A 223 5.98 16.48 -1.82
CA ILE A 223 7.12 16.38 -0.88
C ILE A 223 8.36 15.88 -1.60
N SER A 224 8.29 14.74 -2.29
CA SER A 224 9.42 14.18 -3.05
C SER A 224 9.99 15.17 -4.07
N LYS A 225 9.13 15.98 -4.71
CA LYS A 225 9.56 17.07 -5.60
C LYS A 225 10.31 18.19 -4.85
N SER A 226 9.83 18.59 -3.68
CA SER A 226 10.42 19.66 -2.85
C SER A 226 11.75 19.30 -2.20
N CYS A 227 12.05 18.01 -2.07
CA CYS A 227 13.27 17.51 -1.42
C CYS A 227 14.37 17.06 -2.39
N LYS A 228 14.29 17.49 -3.66
CA LYS A 228 15.36 17.27 -4.63
C LYS A 228 16.64 18.04 -4.24
N PRO A 229 17.83 17.57 -4.68
CA PRO A 229 19.07 18.32 -4.51
C PRO A 229 18.92 19.75 -5.05
N GLY A 230 19.20 20.75 -4.21
CA GLY A 230 19.11 22.17 -4.57
C GLY A 230 17.75 22.85 -4.34
N SER A 231 16.74 22.16 -3.79
CA SER A 231 15.46 22.77 -3.38
C SER A 231 15.29 22.83 -1.86
N PHE A 232 14.39 23.69 -1.38
CA PHE A 232 14.10 23.83 0.05
C PHE A 232 13.12 22.74 0.50
N CYS A 233 13.64 21.72 1.18
CA CYS A 233 12.87 20.63 1.78
C CYS A 233 12.42 21.05 3.20
N THR A 234 11.15 21.41 3.37
CA THR A 234 10.61 21.84 4.67
C THR A 234 10.24 20.63 5.52
N GLY A 235 11.11 20.25 6.46
CA GLY A 235 10.92 19.07 7.30
C GLY A 235 9.58 19.06 8.05
N MET A 236 9.14 20.19 8.61
CA MET A 236 7.91 20.30 9.38
C MET A 236 6.66 19.85 8.60
N GLN A 237 6.54 20.26 7.33
CA GLN A 237 5.42 19.86 6.46
C GLN A 237 5.44 18.37 6.14
N ILE A 238 6.64 17.79 6.02
CA ILE A 238 6.85 16.36 5.80
C ILE A 238 6.40 15.62 7.04
N GLN A 239 6.92 16.00 8.20
CA GLN A 239 6.58 15.37 9.48
C GLN A 239 5.08 15.43 9.74
N GLU A 240 4.43 16.58 9.52
CA GLU A 240 2.98 16.72 9.66
C GLU A 240 2.23 15.79 8.71
N THR A 241 2.65 15.71 7.44
CA THR A 241 2.03 14.82 6.46
C THR A 241 2.17 13.35 6.85
N ILE A 242 3.37 12.93 7.27
CA ILE A 242 3.65 11.56 7.72
C ILE A 242 2.89 11.23 9.00
N ARG A 243 2.84 12.15 9.96
CA ARG A 243 2.08 11.99 11.20
C ARG A 243 0.60 11.79 10.91
N ASN A 244 -0.01 12.67 10.11
CA ASN A 244 -1.41 12.55 9.71
C ASN A 244 -1.69 11.25 8.95
N LEU A 245 -0.70 10.73 8.21
CA LEU A 245 -0.82 9.49 7.48
C LEU A 245 -0.79 8.26 8.40
N PHE A 246 0.16 8.19 9.34
CA PHE A 246 0.43 7.01 10.16
C PHE A 246 -0.26 6.99 11.52
N SER A 247 -0.58 8.15 12.13
CA SER A 247 -1.19 8.20 13.47
C SER A 247 -2.39 7.27 13.66
N PRO A 248 -3.31 7.07 12.68
CA PRO A 248 -4.42 6.13 12.83
C PRO A 248 -4.01 4.64 12.88
N TYR A 249 -2.78 4.31 12.48
CA TYR A 249 -2.29 2.94 12.31
C TYR A 249 -1.22 2.56 13.35
N MET A 250 -0.51 3.54 13.93
CA MET A 250 0.66 3.29 14.78
C MET A 250 0.35 2.41 16.00
N ALA A 251 -0.79 2.59 16.66
CA ALA A 251 -1.16 1.76 17.81
C ALA A 251 -1.27 0.28 17.44
N GLU A 252 -1.87 -0.03 16.29
CA GLU A 252 -2.02 -1.41 15.81
C GLU A 252 -0.70 -1.98 15.30
N ILE A 253 0.09 -1.19 14.56
CA ILE A 253 1.46 -1.58 14.14
C ILE A 253 2.28 -1.93 15.37
N ALA A 254 2.34 -1.03 16.36
CA ALA A 254 3.08 -1.23 17.59
C ALA A 254 2.58 -2.48 18.32
N ARG A 255 1.27 -2.65 18.52
CA ARG A 255 0.69 -3.83 19.17
C ARG A 255 1.15 -5.14 18.52
N GLN A 256 1.16 -5.22 17.19
CA GLN A 256 1.61 -6.41 16.46
C GLN A 256 3.09 -6.72 16.70
N PHE A 257 3.97 -5.70 16.70
CA PHE A 257 5.39 -5.88 17.04
C PHE A 257 5.57 -6.33 18.50
N ARG A 258 4.85 -5.71 19.44
CA ARG A 258 4.92 -6.03 20.86
C ARG A 258 4.56 -7.48 21.13
N GLU A 259 3.39 -7.91 20.67
CA GLU A 259 2.87 -9.26 20.93
C GLU A 259 3.69 -10.34 20.22
N ALA A 260 4.09 -10.10 18.98
CA ALA A 260 4.80 -11.09 18.19
C ALA A 260 6.26 -11.24 18.59
N LEU A 261 6.92 -10.16 19.00
CA LEU A 261 8.38 -10.10 19.13
C LEU A 261 8.84 -9.77 20.55
N PHE A 262 8.48 -8.60 21.09
CA PHE A 262 9.09 -8.14 22.33
C PHE A 262 8.60 -8.92 23.56
N VAL A 263 7.31 -9.26 23.60
CA VAL A 263 6.71 -10.10 24.65
C VAL A 263 7.42 -11.47 24.75
N PRO A 264 7.72 -12.19 23.65
CA PRO A 264 8.50 -13.42 23.74
C PRO A 264 10.02 -13.22 23.89
N TRP A 265 10.61 -12.14 23.36
CA TRP A 265 12.07 -11.94 23.42
C TRP A 265 12.58 -11.57 24.82
N VAL A 266 11.85 -10.73 25.55
CA VAL A 266 12.29 -10.28 26.89
C VAL A 266 12.44 -11.47 27.86
N PRO A 267 11.43 -12.35 28.05
CA PRO A 267 11.56 -13.52 28.92
C PRO A 267 12.63 -14.50 28.44
N PHE A 268 12.77 -14.67 27.12
CA PHE A 268 13.81 -15.52 26.55
C PHE A 268 15.22 -15.04 26.96
N LEU A 269 15.52 -13.76 26.77
CA LEU A 269 16.82 -13.18 27.13
C LEU A 269 17.05 -13.19 28.65
N GLN A 270 16.02 -12.90 29.45
CA GLN A 270 16.09 -12.98 30.91
C GLN A 270 16.36 -14.42 31.38
N ASN A 271 15.77 -15.42 30.73
CA ASN A 271 16.01 -16.82 31.06
C ASN A 271 17.46 -17.24 30.75
N LEU A 272 18.02 -16.83 29.59
CA LEU A 272 19.44 -17.06 29.29
C LEU A 272 20.36 -16.41 30.34
N LEU A 273 20.02 -15.21 30.80
CA LEU A 273 20.78 -14.52 31.84
C LEU A 273 20.71 -15.26 33.18
N LEU A 274 19.52 -15.72 33.58
CA LEU A 274 19.31 -16.52 34.77
C LEU A 274 20.14 -17.81 34.73
N ILE A 275 20.05 -18.58 33.66
CA ILE A 275 20.82 -19.82 33.48
C ILE A 275 22.33 -19.55 33.60
N SER A 276 22.81 -18.44 33.01
CA SER A 276 24.22 -18.04 33.06
C SER A 276 24.67 -17.67 34.48
N ASN A 277 23.81 -17.02 35.26
CA ASN A 277 24.08 -16.72 36.66
C ASN A 277 24.11 -17.98 37.52
N ASP A 278 23.17 -18.91 37.30
CA ASP A 278 23.12 -20.21 37.98
C ASP A 278 24.41 -21.01 37.70
N PHE A 279 24.81 -21.09 36.43
CA PHE A 279 26.04 -21.76 36.00
C PHE A 279 27.27 -21.17 36.68
N ASN A 280 27.48 -19.86 36.59
CA ASN A 280 28.64 -19.19 37.19
C ASN A 280 28.65 -19.30 38.73
N THR A 281 27.48 -19.28 39.36
CA THR A 281 27.36 -19.48 40.82
C THR A 281 27.75 -20.90 41.21
N ALA A 282 27.29 -21.91 40.44
CA ALA A 282 27.69 -23.30 40.65
C ALA A 282 29.21 -23.49 40.50
N THR A 283 29.82 -22.91 39.48
CA THR A 283 31.28 -22.97 39.31
C THR A 283 32.02 -22.33 40.49
N ARG A 284 31.60 -21.15 40.96
CA ARG A 284 32.28 -20.49 42.11
C ARG A 284 32.17 -21.34 43.38
N ASN A 285 31.00 -21.93 43.60
CA ASN A 285 30.72 -22.68 44.81
C ASN A 285 31.39 -24.07 44.82
N ILE A 286 31.74 -24.64 43.65
CA ILE A 286 32.49 -25.91 43.58
C ILE A 286 33.94 -25.78 44.08
N GLY A 287 34.51 -24.57 44.04
CA GLY A 287 35.94 -24.36 44.23
C GLY A 287 36.48 -24.71 45.61
N SER A 288 35.86 -24.18 46.66
CA SER A 288 36.30 -24.44 48.03
C SER A 288 36.18 -25.93 48.41
N PRO A 289 35.03 -26.61 48.16
CA PRO A 289 34.92 -28.05 48.32
C PRO A 289 35.95 -28.83 47.51
N PHE A 290 36.17 -28.46 46.24
CA PHE A 290 37.13 -29.12 45.37
C PHE A 290 38.57 -29.04 45.90
N ILE A 291 39.03 -27.86 46.34
CA ILE A 291 40.39 -27.69 46.89
C ILE A 291 40.58 -28.57 48.14
N SER A 292 39.59 -28.58 49.03
CA SER A 292 39.60 -29.42 50.23
C SER A 292 39.63 -30.91 49.87
N PHE A 293 38.78 -31.32 48.93
CA PHE A 293 38.71 -32.69 48.42
C PHE A 293 40.01 -33.15 47.77
N ARG A 294 40.61 -32.32 46.91
CA ARG A 294 41.88 -32.61 46.23
C ARG A 294 43.00 -32.84 47.23
N SER A 295 43.10 -32.02 48.28
CA SER A 295 44.10 -32.20 49.35
C SER A 295 43.94 -33.56 50.05
N ARG A 296 42.69 -33.95 50.35
CA ARG A 296 42.39 -35.25 50.96
C ARG A 296 42.73 -36.41 50.04
N TYR A 297 42.42 -36.31 48.74
CA TYR A 297 42.80 -37.32 47.76
C TYR A 297 44.32 -37.49 47.67
N THR A 298 45.07 -36.38 47.60
CA THR A 298 46.54 -36.42 47.59
C THR A 298 47.09 -37.07 48.85
N TYR A 299 46.54 -36.72 50.02
CA TYR A 299 46.93 -37.33 51.29
C TYR A 299 46.61 -38.83 51.33
N ALA A 300 45.40 -39.23 50.95
CA ALA A 300 44.99 -40.62 50.89
C ALA A 300 45.87 -41.42 49.93
N THR A 301 46.17 -40.88 48.74
CA THR A 301 47.04 -41.54 47.76
C THR A 301 48.48 -41.70 48.29
N GLN A 302 49.02 -40.66 48.94
CA GLN A 302 50.38 -40.68 49.48
C GLN A 302 50.51 -41.67 50.65
N ILE A 303 49.52 -41.75 51.54
CA ILE A 303 49.58 -42.66 52.68
C ILE A 303 49.21 -44.09 52.27
N ALA A 304 48.07 -44.28 51.61
CA ALA A 304 47.55 -45.59 51.26
C ALA A 304 48.38 -46.33 50.22
N CYS A 305 48.70 -45.64 49.13
CA CYS A 305 49.30 -46.28 47.98
C CYS A 305 50.82 -46.33 48.10
N VAL A 306 51.44 -45.23 48.57
CA VAL A 306 52.91 -45.14 48.62
C VAL A 306 53.48 -45.68 49.93
N GLN A 307 52.95 -45.27 51.09
CA GLN A 307 53.53 -45.67 52.39
C GLN A 307 53.09 -47.06 52.83
N LEU A 308 51.82 -47.42 52.60
CA LEU A 308 51.24 -48.69 53.05
C LEU A 308 51.19 -49.78 51.95
N GLY A 309 51.51 -49.45 50.69
CA GLY A 309 51.43 -50.40 49.56
C GLY A 309 50.04 -51.02 49.38
N SER A 310 48.99 -50.36 49.89
CA SER A 310 47.65 -50.94 50.05
C SER A 310 46.70 -50.62 48.90
N CYS A 311 47.22 -50.03 47.82
CA CYS A 311 46.47 -49.79 46.57
C CYS A 311 46.71 -50.87 45.51
N ASP A 312 47.42 -51.93 45.87
CA ASP A 312 47.68 -53.08 45.01
C ASP A 312 46.44 -53.97 44.94
N GLY A 313 45.55 -53.63 44.02
CA GLY A 313 44.41 -54.46 43.68
C GLY A 313 43.40 -53.76 42.76
N PRO A 314 42.53 -54.55 42.09
CA PRO A 314 41.68 -54.06 41.02
C PRO A 314 40.61 -53.07 41.49
N ALA A 315 40.03 -53.26 42.68
CA ALA A 315 38.99 -52.38 43.19
C ALA A 315 39.57 -51.04 43.63
N MET A 316 40.70 -51.06 44.35
CA MET A 316 41.36 -49.85 44.83
C MET A 316 41.94 -49.02 43.69
N SER A 317 42.66 -49.67 42.76
CA SER A 317 43.22 -49.00 41.59
C SER A 317 42.15 -48.37 40.70
N SER A 318 41.01 -49.05 40.51
CA SER A 318 39.89 -48.50 39.76
C SER A 318 39.27 -47.29 40.45
N PHE A 319 39.06 -47.36 41.77
CA PHE A 319 38.50 -46.24 42.54
C PHE A 319 39.39 -44.99 42.48
N PHE A 320 40.68 -45.12 42.80
CA PHE A 320 41.61 -43.99 42.77
C PHE A 320 41.76 -43.40 41.37
N LYS A 321 41.77 -44.24 40.33
CA LYS A 321 41.77 -43.76 38.94
C LYS A 321 40.52 -42.92 38.63
N GLN A 322 39.33 -43.43 38.95
CA GLN A 322 38.08 -42.70 38.71
C GLN A 322 38.02 -41.37 39.48
N VAL A 323 38.44 -41.37 40.75
CA VAL A 323 38.50 -40.14 41.56
C VAL A 323 39.56 -39.17 41.04
N GLY A 324 40.72 -39.67 40.61
CA GLY A 324 41.76 -38.87 39.97
C GLY A 324 41.28 -38.20 38.69
N ASP A 325 40.54 -38.92 37.84
CA ASP A 325 39.92 -38.38 36.63
C ASP A 325 38.88 -37.30 36.96
N ILE A 326 38.05 -37.51 38.00
CA ILE A 326 37.11 -36.49 38.51
C ILE A 326 37.88 -35.25 38.97
N ILE A 327 38.99 -35.41 39.69
CA ILE A 327 39.79 -34.27 40.18
C ILE A 327 40.38 -33.48 39.01
N ASN A 328 41.01 -34.15 38.05
CA ASN A 328 41.62 -33.52 36.88
C ASN A 328 40.58 -32.74 36.07
N ASN A 329 39.42 -33.35 35.83
CA ASN A 329 38.36 -32.66 35.08
C ASN A 329 37.73 -31.53 35.90
N THR A 330 37.54 -31.71 37.21
CA THR A 330 37.00 -30.66 38.09
C THR A 330 37.95 -29.46 38.19
N GLU A 331 39.27 -29.67 38.08
CA GLU A 331 40.25 -28.58 38.00
C GLU A 331 40.03 -27.69 36.76
N LEU A 332 39.73 -28.30 35.62
CA LEU A 332 39.36 -27.59 34.39
C LEU A 332 38.00 -26.91 34.52
N ILE A 333 37.02 -27.57 35.15
CA ILE A 333 35.66 -27.06 35.33
C ILE A 333 35.61 -25.90 36.32
N TYR A 334 36.40 -25.93 37.40
CA TYR A 334 36.40 -24.93 38.47
C TYR A 334 36.69 -23.50 37.96
N VAL A 335 37.42 -23.37 36.84
CA VAL A 335 37.70 -22.07 36.20
C VAL A 335 36.72 -21.71 35.07
N MET A 336 35.79 -22.60 34.74
CA MET A 336 34.80 -22.36 33.68
C MET A 336 33.78 -21.31 34.12
N SER A 337 33.55 -20.32 33.27
CA SER A 337 32.46 -19.38 33.44
C SER A 337 31.89 -18.94 32.11
N VAL A 338 30.61 -18.60 32.10
CA VAL A 338 30.03 -17.78 31.06
C VAL A 338 30.66 -16.39 31.19
N PRO A 339 31.29 -15.85 30.13
CA PRO A 339 31.96 -14.56 30.17
C PRO A 339 31.04 -13.43 30.63
N GLU A 340 31.56 -12.53 31.45
CA GLU A 340 30.79 -11.37 31.94
C GLU A 340 30.33 -10.47 30.78
N THR A 341 31.12 -10.38 29.71
CA THR A 341 30.73 -9.70 28.47
C THR A 341 29.40 -10.23 27.92
N SER A 342 29.23 -11.55 27.82
CA SER A 342 28.00 -12.17 27.30
C SER A 342 26.80 -11.87 28.19
N LYS A 343 26.98 -11.90 29.52
CA LYS A 343 25.92 -11.52 30.48
C LYS A 343 25.54 -10.05 30.41
N ASN A 344 26.53 -9.17 30.27
CA ASN A 344 26.29 -7.73 30.10
C ASN A 344 25.52 -7.47 28.81
N LEU A 345 25.87 -8.15 27.71
CA LEU A 345 25.12 -8.08 26.45
C LEU A 345 23.68 -8.56 26.61
N LEU A 346 23.43 -9.67 27.31
CA LEU A 346 22.05 -10.11 27.61
C LEU A 346 21.27 -9.03 28.37
N THR A 347 21.87 -8.41 29.40
CA THR A 347 21.23 -7.33 30.17
C THR A 347 20.93 -6.13 29.27
N THR A 348 21.88 -5.74 28.42
CA THR A 348 21.68 -4.67 27.42
C THR A 348 20.55 -5.01 26.46
N TYR A 349 20.49 -6.23 25.91
CA TYR A 349 19.49 -6.60 24.93
C TYR A 349 18.09 -6.76 25.53
N VAL A 350 17.98 -7.18 26.80
CA VAL A 350 16.72 -7.12 27.55
C VAL A 350 16.21 -5.67 27.60
N LYS A 351 17.08 -4.73 27.95
CA LYS A 351 16.72 -3.32 28.01
C LYS A 351 16.37 -2.76 26.62
N GLU A 352 17.18 -3.04 25.60
CA GLU A 352 16.88 -2.61 24.22
C GLU A 352 15.53 -3.15 23.72
N ALA A 353 15.15 -4.38 24.09
CA ALA A 353 13.83 -4.94 23.77
C ALA A 353 12.68 -4.24 24.50
N GLN A 354 12.90 -3.85 25.76
CA GLN A 354 11.93 -3.06 26.55
C GLN A 354 11.78 -1.64 26.00
N ASP A 355 12.90 -0.97 25.72
CA ASP A 355 12.93 0.38 25.13
C ASP A 355 12.25 0.37 23.74
N ALA A 356 12.49 -0.65 22.92
CA ALA A 356 11.82 -0.82 21.63
C ALA A 356 10.29 -0.96 21.79
N ASN A 357 9.84 -1.67 22.81
CA ASN A 357 8.41 -1.82 23.13
C ASN A 357 7.76 -0.49 23.55
N GLU A 358 8.45 0.33 24.35
CA GLU A 358 7.98 1.65 24.78
C GLU A 358 7.89 2.63 23.60
N LEU A 359 8.94 2.64 22.76
CA LEU A 359 9.08 3.56 21.65
C LEU A 359 8.47 3.04 20.33
N ALA A 360 7.62 2.01 20.40
CA ALA A 360 7.06 1.33 19.21
C ALA A 360 6.09 2.21 18.40
N GLU A 361 5.50 3.23 19.03
CA GLU A 361 4.54 4.15 18.42
C GLU A 361 5.19 5.44 17.89
N ASP A 362 6.49 5.62 18.12
CA ASP A 362 7.22 6.79 17.68
C ASP A 362 7.27 6.87 16.15
N LEU A 363 7.22 8.09 15.64
CA LEU A 363 7.55 8.43 14.27
C LEU A 363 8.88 9.20 14.24
N PRO A 364 9.58 9.26 13.10
CA PRO A 364 10.80 10.03 12.98
C PRO A 364 10.54 11.51 13.28
N ASP A 365 11.57 12.18 13.81
CA ASP A 365 11.54 13.63 13.96
C ASP A 365 11.57 14.36 12.60
N GLU A 366 11.55 15.69 12.65
CA GLU A 366 11.56 16.54 11.47
C GLU A 366 12.75 16.25 10.53
N GLN A 367 13.94 16.13 11.11
CA GLN A 367 15.18 16.00 10.34
C GLN A 367 15.29 14.61 9.72
N ALA A 368 15.03 13.56 10.52
CA ALA A 368 15.02 12.18 10.04
C ALA A 368 13.96 11.96 8.95
N SER A 369 12.79 12.59 9.08
CA SER A 369 11.75 12.53 8.05
C SER A 369 12.20 13.18 6.73
N ALA A 370 12.87 14.33 6.81
CA ALA A 370 13.39 15.03 5.64
C ALA A 370 14.53 14.24 4.97
N ASP A 371 15.39 13.61 5.77
CA ASP A 371 16.56 12.88 5.27
C ASP A 371 16.17 11.63 4.48
N LEU A 372 15.09 10.93 4.85
CA LEU A 372 14.52 9.84 4.04
C LEU A 372 14.14 10.31 2.62
N PHE A 373 13.55 11.50 2.47
CA PHE A 373 13.24 12.03 1.14
C PHE A 373 14.49 12.56 0.41
N ARG A 374 15.39 13.27 1.09
CA ARG A 374 16.63 13.80 0.49
C ARG A 374 17.58 12.70 0.02
N GLY A 375 17.67 11.62 0.79
CA GLY A 375 18.47 10.43 0.47
C GLY A 375 17.89 9.59 -0.67
N GLY A 376 16.70 9.93 -1.17
CA GLY A 376 16.02 9.15 -2.20
C GLY A 376 15.57 7.77 -1.70
N GLU A 377 15.35 7.65 -0.39
CA GLU A 377 14.96 6.39 0.26
C GLU A 377 13.49 6.05 0.11
N ILE A 378 12.67 7.04 -0.23
CA ILE A 378 11.22 6.94 -0.44
C ILE A 378 10.93 7.04 -1.95
N GLN A 379 10.86 5.90 -2.64
CA GLN A 379 10.63 5.84 -4.09
C GLN A 379 9.28 5.21 -4.43
N THR A 380 8.75 4.42 -3.51
CA THR A 380 7.50 3.67 -3.66
C THR A 380 6.67 3.76 -2.38
N VAL A 381 5.38 3.47 -2.48
CA VAL A 381 4.47 3.46 -1.32
C VAL A 381 4.85 2.44 -0.24
N GLN A 382 5.52 1.33 -0.60
CA GLN A 382 6.00 0.34 0.36
C GLN A 382 7.17 0.88 1.20
N ASP A 383 7.96 1.82 0.65
CA ASP A 383 9.07 2.46 1.38
C ASP A 383 8.57 3.34 2.52
N LEU A 384 7.27 3.65 2.58
CA LEU A 384 6.68 4.40 3.68
C LEU A 384 6.86 3.71 5.05
N PHE A 385 7.10 2.39 5.09
CA PHE A 385 7.45 1.71 6.34
C PHE A 385 8.80 2.15 6.93
N LYS A 386 9.65 2.85 6.17
CA LYS A 386 10.84 3.51 6.72
C LYS A 386 10.50 4.66 7.68
N PHE A 387 9.27 5.18 7.63
CA PHE A 387 8.75 6.11 8.65
C PHE A 387 8.26 5.40 9.90
N VAL A 388 8.45 4.09 10.04
CA VAL A 388 8.07 3.31 11.22
C VAL A 388 9.36 2.79 11.88
N PRO A 389 10.03 3.59 12.74
CA PRO A 389 11.34 3.28 13.31
C PRO A 389 11.46 1.92 14.00
N ILE A 390 10.33 1.38 14.50
CA ILE A 390 10.32 0.07 15.14
C ILE A 390 10.73 -1.06 14.19
N VAL A 391 10.53 -0.90 12.88
CA VAL A 391 10.96 -1.86 11.85
C VAL A 391 12.48 -2.04 11.88
N ASP A 392 13.23 -0.93 11.79
CA ASP A 392 14.70 -0.96 11.79
C ASP A 392 15.26 -1.35 13.15
N ARG A 393 14.68 -0.83 14.24
CA ARG A 393 15.09 -1.19 15.61
C ARG A 393 14.95 -2.70 15.85
N THR A 394 13.83 -3.28 15.42
CA THR A 394 13.58 -4.72 15.51
C THR A 394 14.59 -5.51 14.71
N PHE A 395 14.89 -5.09 13.47
CA PHE A 395 15.83 -5.78 12.60
C PHE A 395 17.23 -5.83 13.22
N LEU A 396 17.71 -4.70 13.74
CA LEU A 396 19.01 -4.60 14.40
C LEU A 396 19.06 -5.43 15.69
N LEU A 397 18.02 -5.34 16.52
CA LEU A 397 17.92 -6.07 17.78
C LEU A 397 17.89 -7.59 17.55
N GLN A 398 17.11 -8.07 16.59
CA GLN A 398 17.09 -9.49 16.22
C GLN A 398 18.49 -9.99 15.83
N ARG A 399 19.26 -9.23 15.04
CA ARG A 399 20.61 -9.64 14.65
C ARG A 399 21.53 -9.77 15.87
N LYS A 400 21.44 -8.82 16.81
CA LYS A 400 22.16 -8.86 18.09
C LYS A 400 21.76 -10.08 18.92
N ILE A 401 20.47 -10.38 19.00
CA ILE A 401 19.95 -11.57 19.71
C ILE A 401 20.45 -12.86 19.04
N GLY A 402 20.46 -12.92 17.71
CA GLY A 402 21.01 -14.06 16.97
C GLY A 402 22.46 -14.35 17.36
N TRP A 403 23.33 -13.34 17.38
CA TRP A 403 24.73 -13.50 17.76
C TRP A 403 24.93 -14.02 19.19
N ILE A 404 24.15 -13.55 20.15
CA ILE A 404 24.27 -14.06 21.53
C ILE A 404 23.77 -15.51 21.64
N VAL A 405 22.77 -15.90 20.85
CA VAL A 405 22.29 -17.28 20.77
C VAL A 405 23.32 -18.21 20.13
N ASP A 406 23.98 -17.76 19.06
CA ASP A 406 25.08 -18.50 18.44
C ASP A 406 26.21 -18.72 19.46
N PHE A 407 26.59 -17.68 20.22
CA PHE A 407 27.55 -17.81 21.33
C PHE A 407 27.16 -18.92 22.32
N PHE A 408 25.90 -18.96 22.79
CA PHE A 408 25.48 -19.99 23.75
C PHE A 408 25.43 -21.39 23.12
N THR A 409 25.13 -21.47 21.83
CA THR A 409 25.14 -22.74 21.07
C THR A 409 26.57 -23.28 21.01
N ASP A 410 27.54 -22.44 20.64
CA ASP A 410 28.95 -22.81 20.55
C ASP A 410 29.53 -23.13 21.93
N TYR A 411 29.26 -22.28 22.93
CA TYR A 411 29.69 -22.50 24.31
C TYR A 411 29.19 -23.83 24.87
N THR A 412 27.94 -24.17 24.56
CA THR A 412 27.34 -25.44 24.96
C THR A 412 28.00 -26.62 24.24
N ALA A 413 28.23 -26.51 22.93
CA ALA A 413 28.88 -27.56 22.15
C ALA A 413 30.31 -27.86 22.63
N GLU A 414 31.07 -26.82 22.99
CA GLU A 414 32.45 -26.95 23.45
C GLU A 414 32.55 -27.56 24.87
N ASN A 415 31.66 -27.17 25.79
CA ASN A 415 31.85 -27.45 27.22
C ASN A 415 30.98 -28.61 27.76
N ARG A 416 29.88 -28.96 27.09
CA ARG A 416 28.92 -29.99 27.58
C ARG A 416 29.58 -31.34 27.83
N GLY A 417 30.48 -31.77 26.94
CA GLY A 417 31.11 -33.09 27.02
C GLY A 417 31.92 -33.28 28.31
N LEU A 418 32.72 -32.28 28.68
CA LEU A 418 33.55 -32.32 29.88
C LEU A 418 32.69 -32.38 31.15
N ILE A 419 31.69 -31.50 31.27
CA ILE A 419 30.83 -31.43 32.45
C ILE A 419 29.97 -32.70 32.58
N THR A 420 29.41 -33.19 31.48
CA THR A 420 28.57 -34.40 31.46
C THR A 420 29.38 -35.64 31.83
N SER A 421 30.56 -35.82 31.24
CA SER A 421 31.42 -36.97 31.56
C SER A 421 31.89 -36.95 33.01
N THR A 422 32.29 -35.78 33.53
CA THR A 422 32.71 -35.63 34.93
C THR A 422 31.57 -35.91 35.90
N PHE A 423 30.37 -35.42 35.61
CA PHE A 423 29.17 -35.71 36.40
C PHE A 423 28.87 -37.21 36.42
N ASN A 424 28.89 -37.89 35.25
CA ASN A 424 28.63 -39.32 35.17
C ASN A 424 29.69 -40.16 35.91
N SER A 425 30.97 -39.77 35.83
CA SER A 425 32.04 -40.41 36.61
C SER A 425 31.82 -40.24 38.11
N LEU A 426 31.39 -39.06 38.55
CA LEU A 426 31.06 -38.81 39.95
C LEU A 426 29.87 -39.66 40.43
N GLU A 427 28.84 -39.80 39.61
CA GLU A 427 27.69 -40.68 39.88
C GLU A 427 28.14 -42.14 40.02
N ALA A 428 28.99 -42.62 39.11
CA ALA A 428 29.52 -43.99 39.17
C ALA A 428 30.32 -44.27 40.46
N VAL A 429 31.17 -43.32 40.90
CA VAL A 429 31.95 -43.45 42.14
C VAL A 429 31.03 -43.54 43.36
N PHE A 430 29.95 -42.76 43.40
CA PHE A 430 29.00 -42.78 44.51
C PHE A 430 28.18 -44.08 44.56
N VAL A 431 27.69 -44.58 43.42
CA VAL A 431 26.79 -45.75 43.35
C VAL A 431 27.52 -47.07 43.58
N THR A 432 28.81 -47.14 43.28
CA THR A 432 29.61 -48.36 43.45
C THR A 432 29.74 -48.72 44.93
N SER A 433 29.45 -49.98 45.31
CA SER A 433 29.62 -50.43 46.70
C SER A 433 31.09 -50.40 47.13
N SER A 434 31.33 -50.13 48.41
CA SER A 434 32.67 -50.21 48.99
C SER A 434 33.05 -51.64 49.41
N ASP A 435 32.17 -52.64 49.27
CA ASP A 435 32.42 -54.01 49.76
C ASP A 435 33.65 -54.67 49.12
N ALA A 436 33.85 -54.45 47.81
CA ALA A 436 35.01 -54.97 47.09
C ALA A 436 36.32 -54.31 47.57
N ILE A 437 36.27 -53.01 47.90
CA ILE A 437 37.38 -52.26 48.47
C ILE A 437 37.67 -52.77 49.89
N GLU A 438 36.64 -52.94 50.72
CA GLU A 438 36.77 -53.48 52.08
C GLU A 438 37.39 -54.88 52.09
N THR A 439 36.93 -55.75 51.18
CA THR A 439 37.47 -57.11 51.01
C THR A 439 38.94 -57.08 50.59
N GLU A 440 39.31 -56.21 49.64
CA GLU A 440 40.68 -56.06 49.14
C GLU A 440 41.63 -55.50 50.21
N LEU A 441 41.14 -54.61 51.07
CA LEU A 441 41.91 -54.05 52.19
C LEU A 441 42.16 -55.05 53.33
N ASN A 442 41.42 -56.17 53.37
CA ASN A 442 41.56 -57.25 54.34
C ASN A 442 41.64 -56.76 55.80
N ILE A 443 40.71 -55.89 56.19
CA ILE A 443 40.72 -55.17 57.48
C ILE A 443 40.74 -56.12 58.69
N ASN A 444 40.16 -57.31 58.54
CA ASN A 444 40.17 -58.35 59.59
C ASN A 444 41.58 -58.81 59.96
N GLU A 445 42.50 -58.86 58.99
CA GLU A 445 43.90 -59.24 59.21
C GLU A 445 44.84 -58.04 59.27
N ARG A 446 44.41 -56.86 58.77
CA ARG A 446 45.17 -55.60 58.75
C ARG A 446 44.33 -54.43 59.26
N PRO A 447 44.12 -54.31 60.58
CA PRO A 447 43.26 -53.28 61.17
C PRO A 447 43.70 -51.83 60.84
N GLU A 448 44.99 -51.62 60.59
CA GLU A 448 45.55 -50.33 60.18
C GLU A 448 44.95 -49.78 58.87
N ASN A 449 44.37 -50.66 58.02
CA ASN A 449 43.72 -50.28 56.77
C ASN A 449 42.29 -49.73 56.95
N ASP A 450 41.67 -49.86 58.13
CA ASP A 450 40.34 -49.30 58.38
C ASP A 450 40.33 -47.77 58.22
N ASN A 451 41.38 -47.08 58.67
CA ASN A 451 41.49 -45.62 58.49
C ASN A 451 41.42 -45.24 57.00
N LEU A 452 42.03 -46.02 56.10
CA LEU A 452 41.94 -45.80 54.66
C LEU A 452 40.51 -46.02 54.14
N LEU A 453 39.84 -47.09 54.56
CA LEU A 453 38.43 -47.31 54.20
C LEU A 453 37.54 -46.13 54.65
N GLN A 454 37.75 -45.62 55.86
CA GLN A 454 37.03 -44.44 56.35
C GLN A 454 37.33 -43.18 55.52
N GLN A 455 38.58 -42.96 55.10
CA GLN A 455 38.91 -41.85 54.17
C GLN A 455 38.20 -42.01 52.83
N ILE A 456 38.12 -43.22 52.28
CA ILE A 456 37.41 -43.52 51.03
C ILE A 456 35.92 -43.22 51.17
N ILE A 457 35.29 -43.70 52.25
CA ILE A 457 33.88 -43.42 52.55
C ILE A 457 33.66 -41.90 52.68
N MET A 458 34.55 -41.19 53.37
CA MET A 458 34.43 -39.74 53.53
C MET A 458 34.63 -38.98 52.20
N MET A 459 35.54 -39.44 51.34
CA MET A 459 35.71 -38.91 49.98
C MET A 459 34.40 -39.04 49.19
N LYS A 460 33.75 -40.21 49.22
CA LYS A 460 32.45 -40.43 48.57
C LYS A 460 31.37 -39.48 49.12
N ASN A 461 31.37 -39.25 50.43
CA ASN A 461 30.43 -38.32 51.06
C ASN A 461 30.65 -36.86 50.63
N ILE A 462 31.90 -36.40 50.51
CA ILE A 462 32.20 -35.04 50.02
C ILE A 462 31.82 -34.89 48.54
N LEU A 463 32.16 -35.87 47.70
CA LEU A 463 31.74 -35.87 46.29
C LEU A 463 30.22 -35.73 46.16
N LYS A 464 29.47 -36.47 46.99
CA LYS A 464 28.01 -36.45 47.00
C LYS A 464 27.41 -35.18 47.60
N GLY A 465 27.94 -34.72 48.74
CA GLY A 465 27.38 -33.60 49.50
C GLY A 465 27.72 -32.25 48.90
N ASP A 466 28.97 -32.08 48.46
CA ASP A 466 29.54 -30.75 48.21
C ASP A 466 29.92 -30.50 46.74
N ILE A 467 30.06 -31.54 45.92
CA ILE A 467 30.44 -31.41 44.49
C ILE A 467 29.28 -31.73 43.55
N TYR A 468 28.51 -32.79 43.84
CA TYR A 468 27.42 -33.30 42.99
C TYR A 468 26.44 -32.21 42.54
N GLY A 469 25.90 -31.43 43.49
CA GLY A 469 24.85 -30.44 43.20
C GLY A 469 25.31 -29.34 42.25
N HIS A 470 26.58 -28.92 42.36
CA HIS A 470 27.16 -27.90 41.51
C HIS A 470 27.38 -28.42 40.08
N LEU A 471 27.98 -29.61 39.92
CA LEU A 471 28.13 -30.23 38.59
C LEU A 471 26.78 -30.54 37.93
N TYR A 472 25.79 -30.98 38.72
CA TYR A 472 24.43 -31.19 38.22
C TYR A 472 23.80 -29.89 37.71
N THR A 473 23.97 -28.78 38.44
CA THR A 473 23.48 -27.45 38.02
C THR A 473 24.15 -27.01 36.71
N MET A 474 25.47 -27.22 36.58
CA MET A 474 26.21 -26.89 35.36
C MET A 474 25.78 -27.77 34.17
N LYS A 475 25.57 -29.08 34.39
CA LYS A 475 25.07 -30.01 33.37
C LYS A 475 23.69 -29.60 32.87
N THR A 476 22.76 -29.36 33.79
CA THR A 476 21.36 -28.98 33.46
C THR A 476 21.26 -27.58 32.85
N ALA A 477 22.22 -26.68 33.10
CA ALA A 477 22.26 -25.38 32.43
C ALA A 477 22.35 -25.52 30.90
N PHE A 478 23.14 -26.47 30.39
CA PHE A 478 23.24 -26.71 28.95
C PHE A 478 21.91 -27.22 28.35
N GLU A 479 21.20 -28.09 29.06
CA GLU A 479 19.87 -28.57 28.65
C GLU A 479 18.87 -27.40 28.64
N ARG A 480 18.95 -26.51 29.64
CA ARG A 480 18.12 -25.30 29.72
C ARG A 480 18.44 -24.30 28.61
N TYR A 481 19.70 -24.15 28.20
CA TYR A 481 20.09 -23.32 27.04
C TYR A 481 19.49 -23.86 25.75
N ASP A 482 19.61 -25.17 25.50
CA ASP A 482 19.03 -25.84 24.33
C ASP A 482 17.51 -25.67 24.29
N ASP A 483 16.82 -25.96 25.41
CA ASP A 483 15.36 -25.86 25.51
C ASP A 483 14.87 -24.42 25.28
N SER A 484 15.55 -23.44 25.88
CA SER A 484 15.25 -22.01 25.69
C SER A 484 15.42 -21.60 24.23
N THR A 485 16.51 -22.02 23.60
CA THR A 485 16.80 -21.70 22.19
C THR A 485 15.82 -22.40 21.24
N ALA A 486 15.50 -23.67 21.48
CA ALA A 486 14.55 -24.45 20.71
C ALA A 486 13.16 -23.81 20.68
N LYS A 487 12.70 -23.25 21.81
CA LYS A 487 11.40 -22.56 21.94
C LYS A 487 11.37 -21.14 21.36
N SER A 488 12.51 -20.54 21.09
CA SER A 488 12.61 -19.17 20.57
C SER A 488 12.47 -19.10 19.03
N SER A 489 12.42 -17.90 18.44
CA SER A 489 12.61 -17.71 16.98
C SER A 489 14.09 -17.76 16.56
N PHE A 490 15.01 -17.99 17.50
CA PHE A 490 16.46 -17.97 17.29
C PHE A 490 17.08 -19.36 17.40
N GLY A 491 18.26 -19.53 16.79
CA GLY A 491 19.07 -20.75 16.86
C GLY A 491 19.30 -21.45 15.52
N PRO A 492 20.00 -22.60 15.53
CA PRO A 492 20.41 -23.31 14.33
C PRO A 492 19.24 -23.64 13.40
N GLY A 493 19.37 -23.28 12.11
CA GLY A 493 18.35 -23.52 11.10
C GLY A 493 17.15 -22.58 11.14
N LYS A 494 17.14 -21.56 12.01
CA LYS A 494 16.10 -20.52 12.04
C LYS A 494 16.62 -19.23 11.40
N SER A 495 15.80 -18.62 10.56
CA SER A 495 16.11 -17.33 9.92
C SER A 495 15.92 -16.12 10.84
N GLY A 496 15.48 -16.33 12.08
CA GLY A 496 14.88 -15.27 12.89
C GLY A 496 13.65 -14.70 12.19
N VAL A 497 13.35 -13.44 12.50
CA VAL A 497 12.22 -12.72 11.93
C VAL A 497 12.59 -12.09 10.59
N VAL A 498 11.75 -12.28 9.58
CA VAL A 498 11.91 -11.68 8.25
C VAL A 498 10.82 -10.64 8.04
N MET A 499 11.24 -9.41 7.75
CA MET A 499 10.38 -8.25 7.50
C MET A 499 10.42 -7.88 6.02
N GLU A 500 9.30 -8.09 5.32
CA GLU A 500 9.18 -7.81 3.88
C GLU A 500 8.13 -6.71 3.65
N PRO A 501 8.55 -5.44 3.48
CA PRO A 501 7.63 -4.38 3.09
C PRO A 501 7.12 -4.65 1.67
N SER A 502 5.83 -4.45 1.47
CA SER A 502 5.19 -4.66 0.18
C SER A 502 3.95 -3.76 0.07
N ALA A 503 3.26 -3.86 -1.06
CA ALA A 503 2.01 -3.14 -1.28
C ALA A 503 1.02 -4.05 -2.01
N ILE A 504 -0.25 -3.92 -1.66
CA ILE A 504 -1.34 -4.51 -2.40
C ILE A 504 -2.17 -3.41 -3.06
N SER A 505 -2.61 -3.65 -4.29
CA SER A 505 -3.39 -2.69 -5.06
C SER A 505 -4.83 -3.15 -5.19
N TYR A 506 -5.76 -2.19 -5.14
CA TYR A 506 -7.18 -2.44 -5.38
C TYR A 506 -7.72 -1.48 -6.44
N GLN A 507 -8.67 -1.96 -7.22
CA GLN A 507 -9.23 -1.25 -8.36
C GLN A 507 -10.41 -0.38 -7.91
N ARG A 508 -10.49 0.82 -8.50
CA ARG A 508 -11.64 1.72 -8.36
C ARG A 508 -12.21 2.07 -9.71
N TRP A 509 -13.52 2.29 -9.77
CA TRP A 509 -14.19 2.66 -11.01
C TRP A 509 -15.46 3.47 -10.74
N THR A 510 -15.80 4.33 -11.69
CA THR A 510 -17.09 4.99 -11.75
C THR A 510 -17.86 4.47 -12.95
N LYS A 511 -19.14 4.15 -12.73
CA LYS A 511 -20.05 3.69 -13.78
C LYS A 511 -21.06 4.78 -14.10
N ILE A 512 -21.13 5.16 -15.37
CA ILE A 512 -22.29 5.85 -15.91
C ILE A 512 -23.33 4.77 -16.21
N PRO A 513 -24.48 4.73 -15.52
CA PRO A 513 -25.51 3.76 -15.80
C PRO A 513 -26.11 4.00 -17.19
N LYS A 514 -26.78 2.97 -17.72
CA LYS A 514 -27.59 3.16 -18.93
C LYS A 514 -28.64 4.23 -18.66
N MET A 515 -28.62 5.32 -19.43
CA MET A 515 -29.53 6.44 -19.20
C MET A 515 -29.90 7.15 -20.50
N ALA A 516 -31.03 7.84 -20.48
CA ALA A 516 -31.42 8.69 -21.58
C ALA A 516 -30.59 9.99 -21.56
N MET A 517 -30.05 10.36 -22.70
CA MET A 517 -29.25 11.58 -22.89
C MET A 517 -29.75 12.36 -24.12
N PRO A 518 -29.46 13.67 -24.20
CA PRO A 518 -29.77 14.45 -25.39
C PRO A 518 -28.67 14.23 -26.43
N CYS A 519 -28.98 13.50 -27.49
CA CYS A 519 -28.09 13.38 -28.65
C CYS A 519 -28.32 14.54 -29.61
N SER A 520 -27.31 14.83 -30.43
CA SER A 520 -27.38 15.88 -31.44
C SER A 520 -27.02 15.32 -32.82
N LYS A 521 -27.67 15.84 -33.87
CA LYS A 521 -27.32 15.58 -35.26
C LYS A 521 -27.43 16.86 -36.08
N GLN A 522 -26.57 17.02 -37.08
CA GLN A 522 -26.72 18.08 -38.08
C GLN A 522 -27.86 17.70 -39.03
N THR A 523 -28.84 18.59 -39.16
CA THR A 523 -30.01 18.40 -40.03
C THR A 523 -30.09 19.56 -41.01
N THR A 524 -30.37 19.24 -42.27
CA THR A 524 -30.54 20.23 -43.33
C THR A 524 -31.99 20.23 -43.77
N LYS A 525 -32.61 21.41 -43.77
CA LYS A 525 -34.00 21.60 -44.23
C LYS A 525 -34.03 22.50 -45.45
N THR A 526 -34.75 22.03 -46.47
CA THR A 526 -35.00 22.77 -47.70
C THR A 526 -36.33 23.49 -47.59
N PHE A 527 -36.34 24.77 -47.90
CA PHE A 527 -37.53 25.60 -47.92
C PHE A 527 -37.83 26.07 -49.35
N ASN A 528 -39.06 25.84 -49.78
CA ASN A 528 -39.55 26.20 -51.10
C ASN A 528 -40.72 27.16 -50.97
N LYS A 529 -40.65 28.32 -51.64
CA LYS A 529 -41.76 29.29 -51.69
C LYS A 529 -41.61 30.18 -52.92
N SER A 530 -42.73 30.41 -53.62
CA SER A 530 -42.81 31.27 -54.81
C SER A 530 -41.77 30.95 -55.90
N GLY A 531 -41.46 29.67 -56.11
CA GLY A 531 -40.49 29.21 -57.12
C GLY A 531 -39.01 29.29 -56.71
N PHE A 532 -38.70 29.83 -55.52
CA PHE A 532 -37.35 29.88 -54.97
C PHE A 532 -37.11 28.75 -53.96
N THR A 533 -35.86 28.31 -53.87
CA THR A 533 -35.40 27.26 -52.94
C THR A 533 -34.27 27.80 -52.06
N LYS A 534 -34.32 27.54 -50.75
CA LYS A 534 -33.22 27.86 -49.84
C LYS A 534 -33.01 26.73 -48.84
N ILE A 535 -31.74 26.41 -48.61
CA ILE A 535 -31.32 25.32 -47.72
C ILE A 535 -30.77 25.94 -46.43
N PHE A 536 -31.15 25.37 -45.28
CA PHE A 536 -30.63 25.77 -43.97
C PHE A 536 -30.25 24.55 -43.14
N SER A 537 -29.01 24.56 -42.63
CA SER A 537 -28.50 23.51 -41.74
C SER A 537 -28.53 23.97 -40.30
N PHE A 538 -29.00 23.11 -39.40
CA PHE A 538 -29.09 23.39 -37.97
C PHE A 538 -28.93 22.10 -37.15
N THR A 539 -28.57 22.25 -35.88
CA THR A 539 -28.47 21.12 -34.95
C THR A 539 -29.86 20.76 -34.43
N GLU A 540 -30.26 19.50 -34.64
CA GLU A 540 -31.44 18.93 -34.01
C GLU A 540 -31.01 18.07 -32.82
N TYR A 541 -31.72 18.22 -31.70
CA TYR A 541 -31.51 17.41 -30.50
C TYR A 541 -32.66 16.43 -30.32
N PHE A 542 -32.34 15.21 -29.90
CA PHE A 542 -33.32 14.14 -29.68
C PHE A 542 -32.91 13.25 -28.50
N LYS A 543 -33.87 12.51 -27.95
CA LYS A 543 -33.63 11.57 -26.85
C LYS A 543 -32.98 10.31 -27.40
N CYS A 544 -31.81 9.95 -26.87
CA CYS A 544 -31.13 8.70 -27.18
C CYS A 544 -30.83 7.95 -25.89
N MET A 545 -30.73 6.62 -25.98
CA MET A 545 -30.27 5.79 -24.86
C MET A 545 -28.77 5.58 -25.01
N VAL A 546 -28.00 6.00 -24.01
CA VAL A 546 -26.56 5.73 -23.93
C VAL A 546 -26.35 4.50 -23.06
N GLU A 547 -25.64 3.52 -23.59
CA GLU A 547 -25.31 2.29 -22.87
C GLU A 547 -24.39 2.58 -21.67
N SER A 548 -24.36 1.67 -20.71
CA SER A 548 -23.54 1.88 -19.52
C SER A 548 -22.06 1.91 -19.88
N ALA A 549 -21.32 2.85 -19.30
CA ALA A 549 -19.87 2.98 -19.49
C ALA A 549 -19.16 2.97 -18.14
N THR A 550 -18.00 2.34 -18.08
CA THR A 550 -17.16 2.27 -16.87
C THR A 550 -15.83 2.95 -17.13
N ALA A 551 -15.43 3.85 -16.23
CA ALA A 551 -14.10 4.44 -16.22
C ALA A 551 -13.33 3.92 -15.00
N TYR A 552 -12.14 3.38 -15.25
CA TYR A 552 -11.24 2.89 -14.21
C TYR A 552 -10.27 3.98 -13.79
N TYR A 553 -10.14 4.20 -12.48
CA TYR A 553 -9.13 5.06 -11.87
C TYR A 553 -7.81 4.28 -11.71
N PRO A 554 -6.67 4.95 -11.47
CA PRO A 554 -5.46 4.22 -11.10
C PRO A 554 -5.73 3.44 -9.80
N LYS A 555 -5.21 2.22 -9.73
CA LYS A 555 -5.32 1.39 -8.54
C LYS A 555 -4.69 2.08 -7.34
N LEU A 556 -5.44 2.11 -6.24
CA LEU A 556 -4.93 2.61 -4.98
C LEU A 556 -4.12 1.53 -4.28
N GLN A 557 -3.17 1.96 -3.45
CA GLN A 557 -2.21 1.10 -2.80
C GLN A 557 -2.44 1.07 -1.29
N ILE A 558 -2.35 -0.12 -0.71
CA ILE A 558 -2.27 -0.34 0.72
C ILE A 558 -0.89 -0.97 0.98
N PRO A 559 0.08 -0.19 1.50
CA PRO A 559 1.36 -0.77 1.92
C PRO A 559 1.10 -1.70 3.11
N TYR A 560 1.84 -2.80 3.18
CA TYR A 560 1.83 -3.69 4.33
C TYR A 560 3.23 -4.23 4.61
N LEU A 561 3.49 -4.61 5.85
CA LEU A 561 4.68 -5.34 6.25
C LEU A 561 4.30 -6.80 6.46
N ARG A 562 4.97 -7.70 5.76
CA ARG A 562 4.88 -9.14 6.03
C ARG A 562 5.98 -9.53 7.00
N LEU A 563 5.57 -10.04 8.16
CA LEU A 563 6.45 -10.49 9.22
C LEU A 563 6.42 -12.02 9.28
N THR A 564 7.53 -12.69 9.00
CA THR A 564 7.66 -14.15 9.15
C THR A 564 8.48 -14.47 10.40
N LEU A 565 7.94 -15.25 11.33
CA LEU A 565 8.45 -15.49 12.70
C LEU A 565 9.25 -16.78 12.87
#